data_AF-A0A0L7KVN0-F1
#
_entry.id   AF-A0A0L7KVN0-F1
#
_cell.length_a   1.000
_cell.length_b   1.000
_cell.length_c   1.000
_cell.angle_alpha   90.00
_cell.angle_beta   90.00
_cell.angle_gamma   90.00
#
_symmetry.space_group_name_H-M   'P 1'
#
loop_
_entity.id
_entity.type
_entity.pdbx_description
1 polymer ?
#
loop_
_entity_poly.entity_id
_entity_poly.type
_entity_poly.pdbx_seq_one_letter_code
_entity_poly.pdbx_strand_id
1 'polypeptide(L)'
;MRNVEIKAKIRDYENICKIAEEISDGASTLIKQDDTFYNVNEGRLKMRFYADEAATLVQYDRKDEGGPKLCDYELLQFTPDEAGKAKLLDDMLKKCLGIRGRVVKE
;
A
#
# COMPACT_ATOMS: atom_id res chain seq x y z
N MET A 1 -8.20 12.24 1.48
CA MET A 1 -8.47 12.07 0.02
C MET A 1 -9.42 10.90 -0.20
N ARG A 2 -10.03 10.75 -1.38
CA ARG A 2 -11.01 9.68 -1.68
C ARG A 2 -10.72 9.03 -3.02
N ASN A 3 -10.76 7.70 -3.09
CA ASN A 3 -10.67 6.95 -4.34
C ASN A 3 -11.74 5.85 -4.44
N VAL A 4 -11.91 5.32 -5.65
CA VAL A 4 -12.67 4.10 -5.92
C VAL A 4 -11.66 3.01 -6.28
N GLU A 5 -11.64 1.92 -5.52
CA GLU A 5 -10.77 0.78 -5.77
C GLU A 5 -11.57 -0.44 -6.24
N ILE A 6 -11.06 -1.11 -7.27
CA ILE A 6 -11.56 -2.41 -7.74
C ILE A 6 -10.40 -3.40 -7.65
N LYS A 7 -10.61 -4.52 -6.95
CA LYS A 7 -9.64 -5.62 -6.84
C LYS A 7 -10.29 -6.92 -7.29
N ALA A 8 -9.64 -7.61 -8.22
CA ALA A 8 -10.08 -8.89 -8.75
C ALA A 8 -8.97 -9.93 -8.63
N LYS A 9 -9.35 -11.19 -8.41
CA LYS A 9 -8.43 -12.31 -8.53
C LYS A 9 -8.21 -12.59 -10.01
N ILE A 10 -6.96 -12.52 -10.44
CA ILE A 10 -6.55 -12.86 -11.81
C ILE A 10 -6.12 -14.33 -11.88
N ARG A 11 -6.24 -14.92 -13.07
CA ARG A 11 -5.81 -16.31 -13.35
C ARG A 11 -4.63 -16.39 -14.31
N ASP A 12 -4.42 -15.36 -15.11
CA ASP A 12 -3.38 -15.26 -16.12
C ASP A 12 -2.74 -13.88 -16.01
N TYR A 13 -1.58 -13.82 -15.34
CA TYR A 13 -0.92 -12.55 -15.05
C TYR A 13 -0.31 -11.94 -16.31
N GLU A 14 0.34 -12.75 -17.14
CA GLU A 14 1.00 -12.29 -18.36
C GLU A 14 0.01 -11.67 -19.35
N ASN A 15 -1.12 -12.34 -19.59
CA ASN A 15 -2.14 -11.82 -20.49
C ASN A 15 -2.78 -10.53 -19.96
N ILE A 16 -3.00 -10.42 -18.65
CA ILE A 16 -3.54 -9.20 -18.03
C ILE A 16 -2.54 -8.04 -18.16
N CYS A 17 -1.25 -8.27 -17.92
CA CYS A 17 -0.21 -7.26 -18.13
C CYS A 17 -0.19 -6.77 -19.57
N LYS A 18 -0.19 -7.70 -20.54
CA LYS A 18 -0.21 -7.35 -21.97
C LYS A 18 -1.41 -6.47 -22.34
N ILE A 19 -2.62 -6.86 -21.92
CA ILE A 19 -3.84 -6.08 -22.17
C ILE A 19 -3.75 -4.70 -21.50
N ALA A 20 -3.21 -4.62 -20.28
CA ALA A 20 -3.06 -3.35 -19.58
C ALA A 20 -2.08 -2.41 -20.31
N GLU A 21 -0.98 -2.93 -20.84
CA GLU A 21 -0.01 -2.16 -21.63
C GLU A 21 -0.64 -1.65 -22.94
N GLU A 22 -1.37 -2.52 -23.65
CA GLU A 22 -2.10 -2.15 -24.88
C GLU A 22 -3.15 -1.04 -24.65
N ILE A 23 -3.89 -1.10 -23.53
CA ILE A 23 -4.93 -0.09 -23.22
C ILE A 23 -4.32 1.23 -22.72
N SER A 24 -3.21 1.16 -21.97
CA SER A 24 -2.60 2.34 -21.36
C SER A 24 -1.59 3.06 -22.25
N ASP A 25 -1.22 2.47 -23.39
CA ASP A 25 -0.15 2.96 -24.28
C ASP A 25 1.18 3.16 -23.54
N GLY A 26 1.46 2.30 -22.55
CA GLY A 26 2.60 2.42 -21.65
C GLY A 26 3.09 1.08 -21.14
N ALA A 27 4.40 0.98 -20.92
CA ALA A 27 5.01 -0.21 -20.34
C ALA A 27 4.65 -0.36 -18.86
N SER A 28 4.41 -1.60 -18.43
CA SER A 28 4.23 -1.88 -17.01
C SER A 28 5.52 -1.62 -16.24
N THR A 29 5.39 -1.12 -15.01
CA THR A 29 6.51 -0.89 -14.11
C THR A 29 6.29 -1.67 -12.83
N LEU A 30 7.30 -2.44 -12.41
CA LEU A 30 7.29 -3.12 -11.13
C LEU A 30 7.56 -2.11 -10.01
N ILE A 31 6.62 -2.01 -9.07
CA ILE A 31 6.78 -1.19 -7.85
C ILE A 31 6.95 -2.13 -6.67
N LYS A 32 8.19 -2.26 -6.18
CA LYS A 32 8.48 -3.06 -4.98
C LYS A 32 7.93 -2.37 -3.74
N GLN A 33 7.21 -3.11 -2.92
CA GLN A 33 6.53 -2.58 -1.73
C GLN A 33 6.68 -3.54 -0.57
N ASP A 34 7.04 -3.01 0.59
CA ASP A 34 7.03 -3.72 1.86
C ASP A 34 6.06 -3.03 2.82
N ASP A 35 4.88 -3.63 2.97
CA ASP A 35 3.79 -3.09 3.78
C ASP A 35 3.78 -3.76 5.16
N THR A 36 3.96 -2.98 6.23
CA THR A 36 3.68 -3.41 7.60
C THR A 36 2.33 -2.84 8.04
N PHE A 37 1.39 -3.73 8.40
CA PHE A 37 0.07 -3.38 8.92
C PHE A 37 0.08 -3.42 10.46
N TYR A 38 -0.58 -2.45 11.09
CA TYR A 38 -0.67 -2.36 12.55
C TYR A 38 -2.08 -2.70 13.05
N ASN A 39 -2.20 -3.05 14.34
CA ASN A 39 -3.51 -3.14 14.98
C ASN A 39 -4.01 -1.73 15.29
N VAL A 40 -5.25 -1.43 14.90
CA VAL A 40 -5.90 -0.15 15.17
C VAL A 40 -7.37 -0.40 15.49
N ASN A 41 -7.99 0.50 16.26
CA ASN A 41 -9.39 0.37 16.65
C ASN A 41 -10.34 0.65 15.49
N GLU A 42 -9.95 1.56 14.59
CA GLU A 42 -10.78 2.01 13.48
C GLU A 42 -9.98 2.04 12.17
N GLY A 43 -10.61 1.57 11.09
CA GLY A 43 -10.00 1.48 9.77
C GLY A 43 -8.77 0.57 9.74
N ARG A 44 -7.77 0.99 8.96
CA ARG A 44 -6.52 0.27 8.76
C ARG A 44 -5.38 1.29 8.72
N LEU A 45 -4.25 0.90 9.29
CA LEU A 45 -3.02 1.68 9.25
C LEU A 45 -1.88 0.78 8.77
N LYS A 46 -1.09 1.28 7.82
CA LYS A 46 0.11 0.59 7.37
C LYS A 46 1.24 1.56 7.05
N MET A 47 2.47 1.16 7.31
CA MET A 47 3.65 1.77 6.72
C MET A 47 4.05 0.99 5.49
N ARG A 48 4.32 1.71 4.40
CA ARG A 48 4.85 1.16 3.15
C ARG A 48 6.25 1.69 2.93
N PHE A 49 7.22 0.80 2.73
CA PHE A 49 8.54 1.14 2.20
C PHE A 49 8.64 0.78 0.72
N TYR A 50 9.36 1.60 -0.04
CA TYR A 50 9.67 1.41 -1.45
C TYR A 50 11.14 1.01 -1.64
N ALA A 51 11.51 0.65 -2.88
CA ALA A 51 12.86 0.19 -3.21
C ALA A 51 13.96 1.24 -2.97
N ASP A 52 13.62 2.52 -3.07
CA ASP A 52 14.51 3.66 -2.89
C ASP A 52 14.52 4.18 -1.44
N GLU A 53 14.02 3.39 -0.49
CA GLU A 53 13.85 3.73 0.93
C GLU A 53 12.85 4.84 1.24
N ALA A 54 12.21 5.44 0.23
CA ALA A 54 11.05 6.30 0.47
C ALA A 54 9.97 5.50 1.20
N ALA A 55 9.09 6.20 1.90
CA ALA A 55 8.02 5.57 2.64
C ALA A 55 6.71 6.34 2.60
N THR A 56 5.61 5.65 2.91
CA THR A 56 4.32 6.28 3.11
C THR A 56 3.58 5.59 4.25
N LEU A 57 3.21 6.35 5.27
CA LEU A 57 2.22 5.92 6.24
C LEU A 57 0.83 6.17 5.65
N VAL A 58 0.02 5.12 5.58
CA VAL A 58 -1.30 5.13 4.97
C VAL A 58 -2.32 4.76 6.03
N GLN A 59 -3.17 5.71 6.41
CA GLN A 59 -4.41 5.45 7.12
C GLN A 59 -5.54 5.39 6.11
N TYR A 60 -6.40 4.39 6.21
CA TYR A 60 -7.55 4.29 5.34
C TYR A 60 -8.66 3.46 5.96
N ASP A 61 -9.89 3.73 5.55
CA ASP A 61 -11.04 2.89 5.89
C ASP A 61 -11.68 2.31 4.62
N ARG A 62 -11.95 1.00 4.66
CA ARG A 62 -12.70 0.32 3.60
C ARG A 62 -13.46 -0.87 4.17
N LYS A 63 -14.68 -1.05 3.67
CA LYS A 63 -15.51 -2.23 3.95
C LYS A 63 -14.95 -3.50 3.30
N ASP A 64 -15.13 -4.65 3.94
CA ASP A 64 -14.73 -5.97 3.43
C ASP A 64 -15.77 -6.61 2.47
N GLU A 65 -16.30 -5.83 1.53
CA GLU A 65 -17.47 -6.18 0.71
C GLU A 65 -17.32 -6.67 -0.76
N GLY A 66 -16.20 -7.07 -1.38
CA GLY A 66 -16.20 -7.27 -2.87
C GLY A 66 -16.68 -6.06 -3.73
N GLY A 67 -16.50 -6.10 -5.05
CA GLY A 67 -16.92 -5.02 -5.96
C GLY A 67 -16.18 -3.66 -5.78
N PRO A 68 -16.62 -2.60 -6.50
CA PRO A 68 -16.06 -1.26 -6.37
C PRO A 68 -16.37 -0.66 -5.01
N LYS A 69 -15.35 -0.08 -4.37
CA LYS A 69 -15.51 0.49 -3.04
C LYS A 69 -14.85 1.84 -2.92
N LEU A 70 -15.51 2.68 -2.14
CA LEU A 70 -14.97 3.94 -1.68
C LEU A 70 -13.96 3.65 -0.59
N CYS A 71 -12.83 4.32 -0.69
CA CYS A 71 -11.80 4.31 0.34
C CYS A 71 -11.40 5.76 0.60
N ASP A 72 -11.66 6.21 1.80
CA ASP A 72 -11.13 7.46 2.32
C ASP A 72 -9.78 7.15 2.95
N TYR A 73 -8.79 7.99 2.65
CA TYR A 73 -7.42 7.75 3.06
C TYR A 73 -6.66 9.05 3.33
N GLU A 74 -5.73 8.95 4.28
CA GLU A 74 -4.74 9.96 4.62
C GLU A 74 -3.35 9.39 4.34
N LEU A 75 -2.49 10.21 3.74
CA LEU A 75 -1.12 9.85 3.42
C LEU A 75 -0.15 10.79 4.13
N LEU A 76 0.80 10.21 4.84
CA LEU A 76 2.01 10.90 5.27
C LEU A 76 3.19 10.30 4.51
N GLN A 77 3.79 11.11 3.65
CA GLN A 77 4.89 10.69 2.76
C GLN A 77 6.23 11.08 3.36
N PHE A 78 7.23 10.22 3.13
CA PHE A 78 8.61 10.42 3.50
C PHE A 78 9.47 10.24 2.25
N THR A 79 10.34 11.21 1.97
CA THR A 79 11.34 11.08 0.90
C THR A 79 12.47 10.12 1.32
N PRO A 80 13.34 9.67 0.41
CA PRO A 80 14.51 8.88 0.77
C PRO A 80 15.39 9.53 1.85
N ASP A 81 15.55 10.87 1.81
CA ASP A 81 16.30 11.62 2.82
C ASP A 81 15.67 11.57 4.22
N GLU A 82 14.39 11.20 4.31
CA GLU A 82 13.64 11.04 5.55
C GLU A 82 13.51 9.58 6.00
N ALA A 83 14.18 8.64 5.33
CA ALA A 83 14.09 7.20 5.62
C ALA A 83 14.37 6.87 7.10
N GLY A 84 15.30 7.59 7.75
CA GLY A 84 15.56 7.43 9.18
C GLY A 84 14.36 7.78 10.07
N LYS A 85 13.62 8.85 9.75
CA LYS A 85 12.39 9.23 10.47
C LYS A 85 11.27 8.23 10.22
N ALA A 86 11.13 7.76 8.97
CA ALA A 86 10.14 6.75 8.60
C ALA A 86 10.36 5.44 9.37
N LYS A 87 11.60 4.95 9.41
CA LYS A 87 11.99 3.74 10.16
C LYS A 87 11.74 3.92 11.66
N LEU A 88 12.10 5.07 12.23
CA LEU A 88 11.82 5.37 13.64
C LEU A 88 10.32 5.36 13.95
N LEU A 89 9.50 5.99 13.11
CA LEU A 89 8.04 6.00 13.29
C LEU A 89 7.45 4.60 13.16
N ASP A 90 7.89 3.83 12.17
CA ASP A 90 7.49 2.43 12.01
C ASP A 90 7.79 1.60 13.27
N ASP A 91 9.00 1.73 13.83
CA ASP A 91 9.38 1.03 15.06
C ASP A 91 8.58 1.48 16.28
N MET A 92 8.25 2.78 16.38
CA MET A 92 7.36 3.29 17.42
C MET A 92 5.95 2.69 17.29
N LEU A 93 5.39 2.67 16.07
CA LEU A 93 4.06 2.11 15.81
C LEU A 93 4.02 0.60 16.08
N LYS A 94 5.04 -0.16 15.68
CA LYS A 94 5.16 -1.59 16.03
C LYS A 94 5.13 -1.81 17.54
N LYS A 95 5.81 -0.97 18.32
CA LYS A 95 5.85 -1.08 19.80
C LYS A 95 4.52 -0.71 20.44
N CYS A 96 3.87 0.35 19.96
CA CYS A 96 2.65 0.87 20.57
C CYS A 96 1.39 0.08 20.17
N LEU A 97 1.32 -0.39 18.92
CA LEU A 97 0.13 -0.98 18.33
C LEU A 97 0.27 -2.48 18.05
N GLY A 98 1.51 -2.98 18.03
CA GLY A 98 1.78 -4.33 17.53
C GLY A 98 1.59 -4.46 16.02
N ILE A 99 2.05 -5.58 15.48
CA ILE A 99 1.95 -5.90 14.05
C ILE A 99 0.71 -6.76 13.83
N ARG A 100 -0.11 -6.37 12.84
CA ARG A 100 -1.24 -7.15 12.34
C ARG A 100 -0.83 -8.08 11.21
N GLY A 101 0.14 -7.69 10.39
CA GLY A 101 0.69 -8.50 9.30
C GLY A 101 1.70 -7.75 8.45
N ARG A 102 2.44 -8.48 7.62
CA ARG A 102 3.38 -7.92 6.65
C ARG A 102 3.09 -8.47 5.26
N VAL A 103 3.12 -7.61 4.25
CA VAL A 103 2.90 -7.98 2.85
C VAL A 103 4.03 -7.39 2.01
N VAL A 104 4.81 -8.27 1.39
CA VAL A 104 5.87 -7.90 0.45
C VAL A 104 5.39 -8.15 -0.96
N LYS A 105 5.61 -7.18 -1.85
CA LYS A 105 5.37 -7.30 -3.29
C LYS A 105 6.68 -7.03 -4.02
N GLU A 106 7.11 -8.02 -4.78
CA GLU A 106 8.34 -8.07 -5.57
C GLU A 106 8.04 -8.51 -7.00
#